data_AF-A0AAD8C8J6-F1
#
_entry.id   AF-A0AAD8C8J6-F1
#
_cell.length_a   1.000
_cell.length_b   1.000
_cell.length_c   1.000
_cell.angle_alpha   90.00
_cell.angle_beta   90.00
_cell.angle_gamma   90.00
#
_symmetry.space_group_name_H-M   'P 1'
#
loop_
_entity.id
_entity.type
_entity.pdbx_description
1 polymer ?
#
loop_
_entity_poly.entity_id
_entity_poly.type
_entity_poly.pdbx_seq_one_letter_code
_entity_poly.pdbx_strand_id
1 'polypeptide(L)'
;MVITSINHQCRASAAQVVARRQVRMYLRKIREKEYSKLRALVPSVATKKKVTKVQVIEEAVRYIEKLHEALLERFRETHGSMAEDKAQETETKKSLGKGYMIVLFKVFKL
;
A
#
# COMPACT_ATOMS: atom_id res chain seq x y z
N MET A 1 19.06 52.56 -8.03
CA MET A 1 19.63 51.21 -7.83
C MET A 1 18.51 50.22 -8.10
N VAL A 2 18.47 49.59 -9.29
CA VAL A 2 17.37 48.69 -9.67
C VAL A 2 17.78 47.27 -9.32
N ILE A 3 17.15 46.69 -8.30
CA ILE A 3 17.32 45.29 -7.95
C ILE A 3 16.49 44.47 -8.95
N THR A 4 17.12 44.04 -10.04
CA THR A 4 16.51 43.07 -10.95
C THR A 4 16.49 41.70 -10.28
N SER A 5 15.31 41.26 -9.86
CA SER A 5 15.04 39.89 -9.40
C SER A 5 15.41 38.89 -10.50
N ILE A 6 16.48 38.14 -10.28
CA ILE A 6 16.87 37.02 -11.13
C ILE A 6 15.86 35.90 -10.89
N ASN A 7 14.90 35.75 -11.80
CA ASN A 7 14.08 34.55 -11.92
C ASN A 7 14.99 33.36 -12.26
N HIS A 8 15.59 32.75 -11.24
CA HIS A 8 16.32 31.51 -11.39
C HIS A 8 15.31 30.37 -11.59
N GLN A 9 14.83 30.21 -12.83
CA GLN A 9 14.27 28.95 -13.27
C GLN A 9 15.40 27.91 -13.22
N CYS A 10 15.58 27.26 -12.07
CA CYS A 10 16.53 26.17 -11.90
C CYS A 10 16.02 24.97 -12.71
N ARG A 11 16.38 24.96 -14.00
CA ARG A 11 16.16 23.84 -14.90
C ARG A 11 16.94 22.66 -14.32
N ALA A 12 16.24 21.59 -13.98
CA ALA A 12 16.87 20.40 -13.41
C ALA A 12 18.02 19.94 -14.34
N SER A 13 19.22 19.78 -13.77
CA SER A 13 20.39 19.29 -14.52
C SER A 13 20.08 17.94 -15.18
N ALA A 14 20.71 17.65 -16.31
CA ALA A 14 20.56 16.35 -17.00
C ALA A 14 20.79 15.17 -16.04
N ALA A 15 21.76 15.28 -15.13
CA ALA A 15 22.00 14.29 -14.08
C ALA A 15 20.80 14.11 -13.13
N GLN A 16 20.15 15.21 -12.73
CA GLN A 16 18.94 15.17 -11.89
C GLN A 16 17.77 14.52 -12.63
N VAL A 17 17.62 14.78 -13.93
CA VAL A 17 16.57 14.15 -14.75
C VAL A 17 16.79 12.63 -14.86
N VAL A 18 18.03 12.20 -15.08
CA VAL A 18 18.40 10.78 -15.13
C VAL A 18 18.17 10.10 -13.78
N ALA A 19 18.63 10.70 -12.68
CA ALA A 19 18.42 10.17 -11.34
C ALA A 19 16.93 9.99 -11.02
N ARG A 20 16.10 11.01 -11.32
CA ARG A 20 14.64 10.93 -11.17
C ARG A 20 14.02 9.82 -12.03
N ARG A 21 14.55 9.57 -13.23
CA ARG A 21 14.09 8.46 -14.08
C ARG A 21 14.43 7.10 -13.46
N GLN A 22 15.65 6.91 -12.96
CA GLN A 22 16.07 5.67 -12.31
C GLN A 22 15.20 5.35 -11.09
N VAL A 23 14.94 6.34 -10.23
CA VAL A 23 14.05 6.19 -9.06
C VAL A 23 12.64 5.76 -9.50
N ARG A 24 12.07 6.41 -10.53
CA ARG A 24 10.74 6.03 -11.05
C ARG A 24 10.70 4.59 -11.55
N MET A 25 11.75 4.14 -12.25
CA MET A 25 11.84 2.78 -12.76
C MET A 25 12.00 1.76 -11.63
N TYR A 26 12.80 2.08 -10.62
CA TYR A 26 12.95 1.24 -9.44
C TYR A 26 11.63 1.06 -8.68
N LEU A 27 10.92 2.16 -8.40
CA LEU A 27 9.62 2.11 -7.73
C LEU A 27 8.58 1.34 -8.56
N ARG A 28 8.62 1.46 -9.89
CA ARG A 28 7.76 0.67 -10.78
C ARG A 28 8.02 -0.82 -10.63
N LYS A 29 9.30 -1.25 -10.64
CA LYS A 29 9.67 -2.66 -10.46
C LYS A 29 9.20 -3.22 -9.12
N ILE A 30 9.34 -2.45 -8.04
CA ILE A 30 8.83 -2.84 -6.72
C ILE A 30 7.32 -3.04 -6.78
N ARG A 31 6.56 -2.08 -7.31
CA ARG A 31 5.09 -2.20 -7.40
C ARG A 31 4.66 -3.41 -8.23
N GLU A 32 5.35 -3.70 -9.33
CA GLU A 32 5.06 -4.88 -10.16
C GLU A 32 5.36 -6.19 -9.42
N LYS A 33 6.46 -6.24 -8.64
CA LYS A 33 6.82 -7.39 -7.81
C LYS A 33 5.80 -7.62 -6.69
N GLU A 34 5.47 -6.58 -5.94
CA GLU A 34 4.50 -6.67 -4.83
C GLU A 34 3.11 -7.03 -5.33
N TYR A 35 2.68 -6.47 -6.47
CA TYR A 35 1.41 -6.86 -7.09
C TYR A 35 1.38 -8.34 -7.49
N SER A 36 2.46 -8.83 -8.10
CA SER A 36 2.56 -10.24 -8.51
C SER A 36 2.54 -11.17 -7.31
N LYS A 37 3.24 -10.78 -6.23
CA LYS A 37 3.24 -11.52 -4.96
C LYS A 37 1.85 -11.56 -4.33
N LEU A 38 1.18 -10.41 -4.22
CA LEU A 38 -0.17 -10.33 -3.67
C LEU A 38 -1.14 -11.23 -4.46
N ARG A 39 -1.11 -11.15 -5.79
CA ARG A 39 -1.96 -11.99 -6.65
C ARG A 39 -1.70 -13.49 -6.45
N ALA A 40 -0.45 -13.89 -6.24
CA ALA A 40 -0.10 -15.30 -5.99
C ALA A 40 -0.58 -15.81 -4.62
N LEU A 41 -0.63 -14.92 -3.61
CA LEU A 41 -1.04 -15.27 -2.24
C LEU A 41 -2.56 -15.38 -2.08
N VAL A 42 -3.34 -14.68 -2.91
CA VAL A 42 -4.81 -14.64 -2.80
C VAL A 42 -5.43 -15.76 -3.66
N PRO A 43 -6.01 -16.82 -3.05
CA PRO A 43 -6.39 -18.03 -3.78
C PRO A 43 -7.42 -17.81 -4.90
N SER A 44 -8.39 -16.90 -4.68
CA SER A 44 -9.47 -16.63 -5.63
C SER A 44 -9.03 -15.94 -6.92
N VAL A 45 -7.82 -15.36 -6.95
CA VAL A 45 -7.27 -14.64 -8.12
C VAL A 45 -5.96 -15.24 -8.65
N ALA A 46 -5.29 -16.10 -7.87
CA ALA A 46 -4.03 -16.73 -8.25
C ALA A 46 -4.16 -17.57 -9.53
N THR A 47 -5.27 -18.29 -9.70
CA THR A 47 -5.52 -19.19 -10.83
C THR A 47 -6.16 -18.51 -12.04
N LYS A 48 -6.72 -17.31 -11.86
CA LYS A 48 -7.48 -16.60 -12.92
C LYS A 48 -6.53 -15.95 -13.92
N LYS A 49 -6.73 -16.20 -15.23
CA LYS A 49 -5.87 -15.64 -16.30
C LYS A 49 -5.97 -14.11 -16.44
N LYS A 50 -7.17 -13.54 -16.34
CA LYS A 50 -7.42 -12.09 -16.47
C LYS A 50 -8.09 -11.57 -15.20
N VAL A 51 -7.38 -10.71 -14.48
CA VAL A 51 -7.86 -10.07 -13.24
C VAL A 51 -7.36 -8.64 -13.22
N THR A 52 -8.22 -7.69 -12.86
CA THR A 52 -7.83 -6.29 -12.72
C THR A 52 -7.11 -6.05 -11.39
N LYS A 53 -6.35 -4.95 -11.28
CA LYS A 53 -5.67 -4.62 -10.02
C LYS A 53 -6.64 -4.39 -8.87
N VAL A 54 -7.78 -3.77 -9.16
CA VAL A 54 -8.85 -3.50 -8.17
C VAL A 54 -9.40 -4.81 -7.64
N GLN A 55 -9.73 -5.76 -8.53
CA GLN A 55 -10.20 -7.08 -8.13
C GLN A 55 -9.19 -7.82 -7.25
N VAL A 56 -7.89 -7.77 -7.57
CA VAL A 56 -6.87 -8.40 -6.71
C VAL A 56 -6.88 -7.80 -5.30
N ILE A 57 -7.08 -6.49 -5.17
CA ILE A 57 -7.13 -5.82 -3.87
C ILE A 57 -8.41 -6.19 -3.10
N GLU A 58 -9.57 -6.14 -3.76
CA GLU A 58 -10.86 -6.51 -3.14
C GLU A 58 -10.87 -7.96 -2.65
N GLU A 59 -10.32 -8.87 -3.46
CA GLU A 59 -10.21 -10.28 -3.11
C GLU A 59 -9.18 -10.51 -2.00
N ALA A 60 -8.11 -9.70 -1.94
CA ALA A 60 -7.16 -9.74 -0.85
C ALA A 60 -7.80 -9.35 0.49
N VAL A 61 -8.62 -8.28 0.50
CA VAL A 61 -9.34 -7.85 1.71
C VAL A 61 -10.26 -8.97 2.21
N ARG A 62 -11.09 -9.53 1.32
CA ARG A 62 -11.96 -10.66 1.67
C ARG A 62 -11.19 -11.87 2.17
N TYR A 63 -10.01 -12.14 1.62
CA TYR A 63 -9.20 -13.26 2.09
C TYR A 63 -8.60 -13.00 3.48
N ILE A 64 -8.19 -11.77 3.78
CA ILE A 64 -7.73 -11.38 5.12
C ILE A 64 -8.86 -11.56 6.15
N GLU A 65 -10.07 -11.10 5.83
CA GLU A 65 -11.25 -11.25 6.69
C GLU A 65 -11.54 -12.73 6.99
N LYS A 66 -11.55 -13.57 5.95
CA LYS A 66 -11.74 -15.02 6.11
C LYS A 66 -10.66 -15.68 6.98
N LEU A 67 -9.40 -15.28 6.81
CA LEU A 67 -8.29 -15.79 7.63
C LEU A 67 -8.43 -15.34 9.08
N HIS A 68 -8.88 -14.10 9.30
CA HIS A 68 -9.11 -13.56 10.64
C HIS A 68 -10.22 -14.32 11.37
N GLU A 69 -11.36 -14.55 10.71
CA GLU A 69 -12.47 -15.35 11.23
C GLU A 69 -12.02 -16.78 11.56
N ALA A 70 -11.32 -17.44 10.64
CA ALA A 70 -10.83 -18.81 10.85
C ALA A 70 -9.83 -18.92 12.01
N LEU A 71 -9.03 -17.87 12.26
CA LEU A 71 -8.16 -17.82 13.43
C LEU A 71 -8.98 -17.69 14.72
N LEU A 72 -9.95 -16.76 14.77
CA LEU A 72 -10.80 -16.56 15.94
C LEU A 72 -11.59 -17.82 16.29
N GLU A 73 -12.15 -18.50 15.30
CA GLU A 73 -12.87 -19.76 15.48
C GLU A 73 -11.98 -20.82 16.16
N ARG A 74 -10.77 -21.03 15.63
CA ARG A 74 -9.80 -21.97 16.21
C ARG A 74 -9.42 -21.61 17.64
N PHE A 75 -9.22 -20.31 17.94
CA PHE A 75 -8.93 -19.87 19.31
C PHE A 75 -10.09 -20.17 20.26
N ARG A 76 -11.35 -20.01 19.82
CA ARG A 76 -12.52 -20.34 20.62
C ARG A 76 -12.63 -21.84 20.87
N GLU A 77 -12.31 -22.66 19.86
CA GLU A 77 -12.29 -24.13 19.97
C GLU A 77 -11.19 -24.62 20.92
N THR A 78 -9.98 -24.06 20.87
CA THR A 78 -8.87 -24.51 21.73
C THR A 78 -8.91 -23.97 23.15
N HIS A 79 -9.45 -22.77 23.38
CA HIS A 79 -9.38 -22.10 24.69
C HIS A 79 -10.71 -21.93 25.42
N GLY A 80 -11.82 -22.46 24.89
CA GLY A 80 -13.11 -22.52 25.59
C GLY A 80 -13.57 -21.20 26.19
N SER A 81 -14.24 -20.36 25.38
CA SER A 81 -15.07 -19.21 25.82
C SER A 81 -14.55 -18.37 27.02
N MET A 82 -13.26 -18.06 27.09
CA MET A 82 -12.70 -17.14 28.09
C MET A 82 -11.82 -16.07 27.42
N ALA A 83 -12.39 -15.33 26.47
CA ALA A 83 -11.78 -14.11 25.93
C ALA A 83 -12.80 -13.24 25.18
N GLU A 84 -13.89 -12.87 25.84
CA GLU A 84 -14.55 -11.59 25.52
C GLU A 84 -13.97 -10.56 26.50
N ASP A 85 -12.95 -9.83 26.06
CA ASP A 85 -12.86 -8.39 26.32
C ASP A 85 -11.62 -7.77 25.68
N LYS A 86 -11.84 -6.60 25.07
CA LYS A 86 -10.87 -5.62 24.56
C LYS A 86 -10.31 -5.83 23.15
N ALA A 87 -11.19 -5.64 22.17
CA ALA A 87 -10.78 -5.10 20.86
C ALA A 87 -11.66 -3.89 20.46
N GLN A 88 -11.91 -2.97 21.40
CA GLN A 88 -12.41 -1.63 21.12
C GLN A 88 -11.45 -0.59 21.71
N GLU A 89 -10.18 -0.62 21.29
CA GLU A 89 -9.33 0.58 21.38
C GLU A 89 -8.24 0.55 20.30
N THR A 90 -8.63 0.78 19.05
CA THR A 90 -7.72 1.38 18.05
C THR A 90 -8.42 2.44 17.20
N GLU A 91 -9.35 3.20 17.79
CA GLU A 91 -9.76 4.51 17.27
C GLU A 91 -8.83 5.64 17.76
N THR A 92 -7.52 5.38 17.93
CA THR A 92 -6.55 6.41 18.37
C THR A 92 -5.30 6.46 17.52
N LYS A 93 -5.37 6.19 16.20
CA LYS A 93 -4.39 6.71 15.21
C LYS A 93 -5.02 7.15 13.89
N LYS A 94 -6.14 7.90 13.93
CA LYS A 94 -6.58 8.74 12.81
C LYS A 94 -5.61 9.91 12.51
N SER A 95 -4.47 10.03 13.21
CA SER A 95 -3.44 11.06 12.98
C SER A 95 -2.17 10.60 12.25
N LEU A 96 -1.96 9.30 11.99
CA LEU A 96 -0.82 8.82 11.18
C LEU A 96 -1.16 8.60 9.70
N GLY A 97 -2.35 9.00 9.26
CA GLY A 97 -2.79 8.85 7.88
C GLY A 97 -2.13 9.82 6.89
N LYS A 98 -1.69 11.01 7.33
CA LYS A 98 -1.22 12.04 6.39
C LYS A 98 0.17 11.72 5.81
N GLY A 99 1.10 11.18 6.61
CA GLY A 99 2.45 10.84 6.15
C GLY A 99 2.48 9.67 5.17
N TYR A 100 1.83 8.56 5.52
CA TYR A 100 1.73 7.39 4.64
C TYR A 100 0.84 7.66 3.42
N MET A 101 -0.22 8.47 3.54
CA MET A 101 -0.97 8.93 2.36
C MET A 101 -0.17 9.86 1.48
N ILE A 102 0.69 10.75 2.01
CA ILE A 102 1.58 11.57 1.17
C ILE A 102 2.58 10.69 0.42
N VAL A 103 3.17 9.68 1.07
CA VAL A 103 4.07 8.73 0.40
C VAL A 103 3.29 7.90 -0.63
N LEU A 104 2.10 7.41 -0.29
CA LEU A 104 1.23 6.67 -1.21
C LEU A 104 0.77 7.54 -2.39
N PHE A 105 0.33 8.77 -2.20
CA PHE A 105 -0.04 9.70 -3.29
C PHE A 105 1.15 10.00 -4.19
N LYS A 106 2.33 10.21 -3.61
CA LYS A 106 3.56 10.51 -4.35
C LYS A 106 4.11 9.29 -5.11
N VAL A 107 3.84 8.09 -4.61
CA VAL A 107 4.24 6.80 -5.22
C VAL A 107 3.20 6.29 -6.24
N PHE A 108 1.91 6.54 -6.02
CA PHE A 108 0.81 6.03 -6.86
C PHE A 108 0.27 7.01 -7.90
N LYS A 109 0.51 8.32 -7.78
CA LYS A 109 0.16 9.34 -8.79
C LYS A 109 -1.21 9.09 -9.45
N LEU A 110 -2.26 9.08 -8.63
CA LEU A 110 -3.59 9.51 -9.08
C LEU A 110 -3.55 11.03 -9.30
#